data_AF-A0A3A1P062-F1
#
_entry.id   AF-A0A3A1P062-F1
#
_cell.length_a   1.000
_cell.length_b   1.000
_cell.length_c   1.000
_cell.angle_alpha   90.00
_cell.angle_beta   90.00
_cell.angle_gamma   90.00
#
_symmetry.space_group_name_H-M   'P 1'
#
loop_
_entity.id
_entity.type
_entity.pdbx_description
1 polymer ?
#
loop_
_entity_poly.entity_id
_entity_poly.type
_entity_poly.pdbx_seq_one_letter_code
_entity_poly.pdbx_strand_id
1 'polypeptide(L)'
;MRTAPTVTPAILEALYEEALCLTEAARAEFSMTRTTHTPLRAVRNAGGPAAVSDKRTSERMALSCEALRTTTRLMHAMAWLLNFRAYFNGELDAFQLRRFGRLPAAQPASSAEELAALSAPARAVVEASCIFYARLARLDRAFYRDEETASPTLEHLHSRIGRAFAAG
;
A
#
# COMPACT_ATOMS: atom_id res chain seq x y z
N MET A 1 18.57 -14.72 16.94
CA MET A 1 17.37 -14.51 16.10
C MET A 1 16.75 -13.18 16.49
N ARG A 2 16.73 -12.17 15.61
CA ARG A 2 15.95 -10.94 15.84
C ARG A 2 14.48 -11.33 15.71
N THR A 3 13.70 -11.15 16.76
CA THR A 3 12.24 -11.27 16.71
C THR A 3 11.72 -10.34 15.61
N ALA A 4 10.93 -10.89 14.69
CA ALA A 4 10.29 -10.07 13.67
C ALA A 4 9.35 -9.08 14.37
N PRO A 5 9.27 -7.82 13.92
CA PRO A 5 8.38 -6.85 14.53
C PRO A 5 6.92 -7.31 14.35
N THR A 6 6.27 -7.64 15.45
CA THR A 6 4.82 -7.87 15.50
C THR A 6 4.08 -6.53 15.40
N VAL A 7 2.87 -6.54 14.84
CA VAL A 7 2.05 -5.32 14.74
C VAL A 7 1.63 -4.89 16.15
N THR A 8 2.01 -3.68 16.56
CA THR A 8 1.61 -3.08 17.84
C THR A 8 0.87 -1.76 17.59
N PRO A 9 0.02 -1.28 18.51
CA PRO A 9 -0.70 -0.02 18.35
C PRO A 9 0.21 1.18 18.07
N ALA A 10 1.36 1.26 18.74
CA ALA A 10 2.33 2.35 18.53
C ALA A 10 2.97 2.31 17.13
N ILE A 11 3.34 1.11 16.65
CA ILE A 11 3.86 0.96 15.28
C ILE A 11 2.77 1.29 14.25
N LEU A 12 1.53 0.91 14.53
CA LEU A 12 0.40 1.17 13.64
C LEU A 12 0.14 2.66 13.48
N GLU A 13 0.11 3.43 14.58
CA GLU A 13 -0.14 4.87 14.51
C GLU A 13 0.98 5.60 13.76
N ALA A 14 2.25 5.23 14.01
CA ALA A 14 3.38 5.77 13.27
C ALA A 14 3.30 5.48 11.76
N LEU A 15 2.86 4.27 11.37
CA LEU A 15 2.63 3.92 9.97
C LEU A 15 1.43 4.65 9.35
N TYR A 16 0.41 4.94 10.15
CA TYR A 16 -0.76 5.71 9.74
C TYR A 16 -0.39 7.16 9.42
N GLU A 17 0.37 7.81 10.30
CA GLU A 17 0.92 9.14 10.03
C GLU A 17 1.83 9.14 8.79
N GLU A 18 2.72 8.15 8.67
CA GLU A 18 3.59 7.99 7.50
C GLU A 18 2.78 7.84 6.20
N ALA A 19 1.70 7.06 6.22
CA ALA A 19 0.81 6.88 5.08
C ALA A 19 0.09 8.18 4.70
N LEU A 20 -0.38 8.96 5.68
CA LEU A 20 -1.02 10.26 5.44
C LEU A 20 -0.05 11.26 4.80
N CYS A 21 1.16 11.38 5.35
CA CYS A 21 2.20 12.24 4.80
C CYS A 21 2.55 11.84 3.36
N LEU A 22 2.71 10.54 3.11
CA LEU A 22 3.06 10.04 1.78
C LEU A 22 1.93 10.21 0.77
N THR A 23 0.68 10.08 1.21
CA THR A 23 -0.51 10.35 0.39
C THR A 23 -0.58 11.81 -0.01
N GLU A 24 -0.32 12.72 0.93
CA GLU A 24 -0.29 14.16 0.63
C GLU A 24 0.88 14.53 -0.29
N ALA A 25 2.08 13.98 -0.06
CA ALA A 25 3.22 14.16 -0.95
C ALA A 25 2.92 13.69 -2.38
N ALA A 26 2.30 12.51 -2.53
CA ALA A 26 1.88 12.00 -3.83
C ALA A 26 0.85 12.90 -4.50
N ARG A 27 -0.13 13.42 -3.74
CA ARG A 27 -1.14 14.35 -4.24
C ARG A 27 -0.51 15.65 -4.74
N ALA A 28 0.40 16.23 -3.97
CA ALA A 28 1.11 17.45 -4.33
C ALA A 28 1.92 17.25 -5.63
N GLU A 29 2.79 16.23 -5.65
CA GLU A 29 3.70 15.99 -6.78
C GLU A 29 2.96 15.66 -8.08
N PHE A 30 2.00 14.74 -8.05
CA PHE A 30 1.27 14.35 -9.27
C PHE A 30 0.25 15.40 -9.73
N SER A 31 -0.17 16.33 -8.88
CA SER A 31 -1.00 17.47 -9.28
C SER A 31 -0.18 18.59 -9.93
N MET A 32 0.98 18.92 -9.33
CA MET A 32 1.90 19.93 -9.86
C MET A 32 2.44 19.50 -11.23
N THR A 33 2.93 18.28 -11.34
CA THR A 33 3.51 17.75 -12.58
C THR A 33 2.48 17.75 -13.72
N ARG A 34 1.20 17.47 -13.43
CA ARG A 34 0.12 17.49 -14.44
C ARG A 34 -0.16 18.89 -14.98
N THR A 35 0.03 19.92 -14.15
CA THR A 35 -0.20 21.34 -14.51
C THR A 35 0.98 21.89 -15.32
N THR A 36 2.20 21.47 -15.00
CA THR A 36 3.41 21.89 -15.74
C THR A 36 3.49 21.28 -17.13
N HIS A 37 2.89 20.10 -17.37
CA HIS A 37 2.81 19.54 -18.71
C HIS A 37 1.68 20.18 -19.53
N THR A 38 2.05 20.88 -20.61
CA THR A 38 1.13 21.50 -21.58
C THR A 38 -0.03 20.55 -21.94
N PRO A 39 -1.30 21.03 -21.88
CA PRO A 39 -2.45 20.18 -22.14
C PRO A 39 -2.42 19.63 -23.57
N LEU A 40 -2.80 18.36 -23.73
CA LEU A 40 -2.78 17.61 -25.01
C LEU A 40 -3.59 18.32 -26.12
N ARG A 41 -4.64 19.05 -25.72
CA ARG A 41 -5.44 19.92 -26.61
C ARG A 41 -4.64 21.09 -27.17
N ALA A 42 -3.75 21.70 -26.38
CA ALA A 42 -2.88 22.78 -26.83
C ALA A 42 -1.75 22.25 -27.73
N VAL A 43 -1.17 21.07 -27.43
CA VAL A 43 -0.13 20.46 -28.27
C VAL A 43 -0.66 20.05 -29.64
N ARG A 44 -1.86 19.46 -29.68
CA ARG A 44 -2.52 19.06 -30.95
C ARG A 44 -2.89 20.25 -31.83
N ASN A 45 -3.17 21.41 -31.24
CA ASN A 45 -3.44 22.65 -31.98
C ASN A 45 -2.16 23.41 -32.38
N ALA A 46 -1.00 23.10 -31.79
CA ALA A 46 0.24 23.86 -31.98
C ALA A 46 1.14 23.36 -33.13
N GLY A 47 0.76 22.34 -33.89
CA GLY A 47 1.42 21.97 -35.16
C GLY A 47 2.94 21.70 -35.08
N GLY A 48 3.48 21.37 -33.91
CA GLY A 48 4.92 21.16 -33.71
C GLY A 48 5.42 19.81 -34.27
N PRO A 49 6.75 19.63 -34.43
CA PRO A 49 7.34 18.45 -35.05
C PRO A 49 6.92 17.15 -34.35
N ALA A 50 6.44 16.18 -35.13
CA ALA A 50 5.81 14.94 -34.67
C ALA A 50 6.64 14.14 -33.64
N ALA A 51 7.97 14.13 -33.75
CA ALA A 51 8.86 13.43 -32.82
C ALA A 51 8.88 14.02 -31.39
N VAL A 52 8.68 15.34 -31.25
CA VAL A 52 8.63 16.02 -29.93
C VAL A 52 7.24 15.87 -29.30
N SER A 53 6.22 15.56 -30.11
CA SER A 53 4.87 15.23 -29.62
C SER A 53 4.84 13.81 -29.02
N ASP A 54 5.55 12.86 -29.61
CA ASP A 54 5.52 11.45 -29.21
C ASP A 54 6.21 11.22 -27.85
N LYS A 55 7.42 11.75 -27.68
CA LYS A 55 8.16 11.69 -26.39
C LYS A 55 7.38 12.32 -25.23
N ARG A 56 6.80 13.51 -25.44
CA ARG A 56 5.97 14.20 -24.42
C ARG A 56 4.68 13.45 -24.10
N THR A 57 4.15 12.68 -25.04
CA THR A 57 2.98 11.83 -24.81
C THR A 57 3.37 10.62 -23.96
N SER A 58 4.49 9.97 -24.27
CA SER A 58 5.03 8.86 -23.48
C SER A 58 5.32 9.25 -22.02
N GLU A 59 5.98 10.39 -21.78
CA GLU A 59 6.26 10.90 -20.43
C GLU A 59 4.96 11.16 -19.62
N ARG A 60 3.93 11.74 -20.24
CA ARG A 60 2.63 11.98 -19.58
C ARG A 60 1.88 10.69 -19.29
N MET A 61 1.99 9.69 -20.18
CA MET A 61 1.40 8.37 -19.96
C MET A 61 2.10 7.66 -18.80
N ALA A 62 3.43 7.63 -18.79
CA ALA A 62 4.22 7.07 -17.70
C ALA A 62 3.84 7.71 -16.36
N LEU A 63 3.80 9.05 -16.28
CA LEU A 63 3.38 9.78 -15.08
C LEU A 63 1.97 9.40 -14.64
N SER A 64 1.01 9.29 -15.56
CA SER A 64 -0.38 8.96 -15.22
C SER A 64 -0.51 7.52 -14.71
N CYS A 65 0.20 6.57 -15.32
CA CYS A 65 0.26 5.19 -14.86
C CYS A 65 0.87 5.11 -13.46
N GLU A 66 1.97 5.81 -13.21
CA GLU A 66 2.64 5.83 -11.92
C GLU A 66 1.81 6.50 -10.82
N ALA A 67 1.10 7.58 -11.16
CA ALA A 67 0.17 8.22 -10.24
C ALA A 67 -0.97 7.27 -9.84
N LEU A 68 -1.53 6.53 -10.81
CA LEU A 68 -2.58 5.55 -10.53
C LEU A 68 -2.04 4.39 -9.68
N ARG A 69 -0.88 3.83 -10.04
CA ARG A 69 -0.24 2.76 -9.28
C ARG A 69 0.01 3.18 -7.83
N THR A 70 0.61 4.35 -7.64
CA THR A 70 0.92 4.91 -6.32
C THR A 70 -0.33 5.14 -5.50
N THR A 71 -1.36 5.78 -6.06
CA THR A 71 -2.62 6.05 -5.33
C THR A 71 -3.35 4.77 -4.96
N THR A 72 -3.44 3.78 -5.85
CA THR A 72 -4.01 2.47 -5.52
C THR A 72 -3.20 1.74 -4.44
N ARG A 73 -1.87 1.88 -4.44
CA ARG A 73 -1.00 1.28 -3.42
C ARG A 73 -1.23 1.92 -2.04
N LEU A 74 -1.29 3.25 -1.98
CA LEU A 74 -1.55 3.99 -0.75
C LEU A 74 -2.98 3.76 -0.25
N MET A 75 -3.96 3.64 -1.15
CA MET A 75 -5.33 3.25 -0.80
C MET A 75 -5.37 1.88 -0.11
N HIS A 76 -4.71 0.86 -0.68
CA HIS A 76 -4.63 -0.47 -0.05
C HIS A 76 -3.90 -0.42 1.29
N ALA A 77 -2.84 0.38 1.41
CA ALA A 77 -2.15 0.56 2.68
C ALA A 77 -3.04 1.21 3.73
N MET A 78 -3.78 2.27 3.38
CA MET A 78 -4.72 2.93 4.29
C MET A 78 -5.84 2.00 4.73
N ALA A 79 -6.43 1.23 3.81
CA ALA A 79 -7.45 0.24 4.15
C ALA A 79 -6.94 -0.79 5.16
N TRP A 80 -5.71 -1.29 4.96
CA TRP A 80 -5.05 -2.21 5.90
C TRP A 80 -4.87 -1.56 7.28
N LEU A 81 -4.31 -0.34 7.32
CA LEU A 81 -4.06 0.37 8.58
C LEU A 81 -5.36 0.65 9.35
N LEU A 82 -6.43 1.04 8.66
CA LEU A 82 -7.73 1.30 9.28
C LEU A 82 -8.38 0.03 9.83
N ASN A 83 -8.27 -1.11 9.14
CA ASN A 83 -8.75 -2.40 9.65
C ASN A 83 -8.01 -2.81 10.93
N PHE A 84 -6.68 -2.67 10.96
CA PHE A 84 -5.90 -2.94 12.16
C PHE A 84 -6.22 -1.98 13.30
N ARG A 85 -6.50 -0.71 12.99
CA ARG A 85 -6.90 0.29 13.98
C ARG A 85 -8.24 -0.06 14.62
N ALA A 86 -9.24 -0.42 13.80
CA ALA A 86 -10.52 -0.88 14.28
C ALA A 86 -10.39 -2.17 15.13
N TYR A 87 -9.50 -3.09 14.76
CA TYR A 87 -9.20 -4.27 15.57
C TYR A 87 -8.62 -3.91 16.95
N PHE A 88 -7.61 -3.04 17.03
CA PHE A 88 -7.04 -2.64 18.33
C PHE A 88 -8.00 -1.80 19.19
N ASN A 89 -8.96 -1.10 18.56
CA ASN A 89 -10.04 -0.42 19.27
C ASN A 89 -11.14 -1.37 19.76
N GLY A 90 -11.12 -2.65 19.37
CA GLY A 90 -12.17 -3.62 19.66
C GLY A 90 -13.44 -3.48 18.81
N GLU A 91 -13.39 -2.68 17.74
CA GLU A 91 -14.48 -2.50 16.77
C GLU A 91 -14.55 -3.65 15.75
N LEU A 92 -13.43 -4.35 15.53
CA LEU A 92 -13.35 -5.56 14.72
C LEU A 92 -12.83 -6.72 15.57
N ASP A 93 -13.43 -7.90 15.40
CA ASP A 93 -12.88 -9.14 15.96
C ASP A 93 -11.75 -9.72 15.07
N ALA A 94 -11.03 -10.71 15.61
CA ALA A 94 -9.93 -11.37 14.90
C ALA A 94 -10.39 -12.12 13.63
N PHE A 95 -11.60 -12.69 13.62
CA PHE A 95 -12.16 -13.39 12.47
C PHE A 95 -12.49 -12.44 11.32
N GLN A 96 -13.11 -11.30 11.62
CA GLN A 96 -13.39 -10.23 10.68
C GLN A 96 -12.09 -9.64 10.13
N LEU A 97 -11.08 -9.40 10.99
CA LEU A 97 -9.77 -8.95 10.55
C LEU A 97 -9.09 -9.97 9.61
N ARG A 98 -9.23 -11.28 9.85
CA ARG A 98 -8.69 -12.31 8.93
C ARG A 98 -9.37 -12.27 7.56
N ARG A 99 -10.68 -12.00 7.52
CA ARG A 99 -11.47 -11.97 6.29
C ARG A 99 -11.24 -10.71 5.46
N PHE A 100 -11.12 -9.56 6.11
CA PHE A 100 -11.12 -8.25 5.42
C PHE A 100 -9.81 -7.46 5.59
N GLY A 101 -8.93 -7.85 6.50
CA GLY A 101 -7.71 -7.12 6.87
C GLY A 101 -6.43 -7.53 6.14
N ARG A 102 -6.49 -8.49 5.21
CA ARG A 102 -5.30 -8.94 4.45
C ARG A 102 -4.85 -7.87 3.47
N LEU A 103 -3.56 -7.55 3.47
CA LEU A 103 -2.99 -6.65 2.48
C LEU A 103 -3.02 -7.33 1.08
N PRO A 104 -3.54 -6.66 0.04
CA PRO A 104 -3.47 -7.17 -1.33
C PRO A 104 -2.03 -7.42 -1.80
N ALA A 105 -1.86 -8.18 -2.88
CA ALA A 105 -0.55 -8.32 -3.50
C ALA A 105 -0.06 -6.97 -4.03
N ALA A 106 1.25 -6.72 -3.92
CA ALA A 106 1.87 -5.54 -4.49
C ALA A 106 1.64 -5.51 -6.01
N GLN A 107 1.35 -4.31 -6.52
CA GLN A 107 1.27 -4.09 -7.96
C GLN A 107 2.63 -4.35 -8.62
N PRO A 108 2.64 -4.67 -9.92
CA PRO A 108 3.88 -4.84 -10.68
C PRO A 108 4.81 -3.64 -10.53
N ALA A 109 6.12 -3.91 -10.44
CA ALA A 109 7.12 -2.87 -10.44
C ALA A 109 7.14 -2.14 -11.79
N SER A 110 7.38 -0.84 -11.73
CA SER A 110 7.59 0.01 -12.89
C SER A 110 8.86 -0.40 -13.63
N SER A 111 8.83 -0.33 -14.95
CA SER A 111 10.02 -0.53 -15.78
C SER A 111 11.03 0.60 -15.58
N ALA A 112 12.30 0.34 -15.86
CA ALA A 112 13.36 1.34 -15.78
C ALA A 112 13.09 2.55 -16.71
N GLU A 113 12.47 2.30 -17.86
CA GLU A 113 12.09 3.34 -18.82
C GLU A 113 10.98 4.25 -18.27
N GLU A 114 9.92 3.67 -17.69
CA GLU A 114 8.85 4.45 -17.04
C GLU A 114 9.38 5.33 -15.91
N LEU A 115 10.29 4.80 -15.07
CA LEU A 115 10.89 5.56 -13.98
C LEU A 115 11.87 6.64 -14.46
N ALA A 116 12.58 6.39 -15.56
CA ALA A 116 13.49 7.36 -16.17
C ALA A 116 12.73 8.54 -16.79
N ALA A 117 11.49 8.31 -17.24
CA ALA A 117 10.60 9.36 -17.76
C ALA A 117 10.03 10.30 -16.68
N LEU A 118 10.09 9.90 -15.40
CA LEU A 118 9.63 10.74 -14.29
C LEU A 118 10.64 11.82 -13.90
N SER A 119 10.13 12.93 -13.37
CA SER A 119 10.94 13.89 -12.63
C SER A 119 11.53 13.24 -11.36
N ALA A 120 12.68 13.75 -10.90
CA ALA A 120 13.31 13.28 -9.66
C ALA A 120 12.35 13.26 -8.45
N PRO A 121 11.55 14.32 -8.17
CA PRO A 121 10.64 14.29 -7.03
C PRO A 121 9.49 13.27 -7.22
N ALA A 122 8.93 13.14 -8.42
CA ALA A 122 7.89 12.14 -8.70
C ALA A 122 8.42 10.71 -8.49
N ARG A 123 9.66 10.44 -8.94
CA ARG A 123 10.33 9.14 -8.71
C ARG A 123 10.52 8.87 -7.22
N ALA A 124 10.93 9.86 -6.43
CA ALA A 124 11.11 9.71 -4.99
C ALA A 124 9.80 9.31 -4.28
N VAL A 125 8.67 9.88 -4.67
CA VAL A 125 7.35 9.47 -4.13
C VAL A 125 7.02 8.03 -4.50
N VAL A 126 7.23 7.63 -5.76
CA VAL A 126 6.99 6.25 -6.22
C VAL A 126 7.84 5.26 -5.41
N GLU A 127 9.13 5.54 -5.25
CA GLU A 127 10.06 4.70 -4.48
C GLU A 127 9.69 4.64 -3.00
N ALA A 128 9.38 5.78 -2.37
CA ALA A 128 8.94 5.83 -0.98
C ALA A 128 7.67 4.98 -0.77
N SER A 129 6.70 5.06 -1.68
CA SER A 129 5.49 4.23 -1.61
C SER A 129 5.76 2.74 -1.84
N CYS A 130 6.74 2.37 -2.68
CA CYS A 130 7.19 0.99 -2.84
C CYS A 130 7.77 0.45 -1.52
N ILE A 131 8.69 1.20 -0.92
CA ILE A 131 9.38 0.83 0.32
C ILE A 131 8.39 0.69 1.46
N PHE A 132 7.49 1.67 1.60
CA PHE A 132 6.42 1.67 2.58
C PHE A 132 5.52 0.44 2.44
N TYR A 133 5.01 0.17 1.24
CA TYR A 133 4.14 -0.98 1.00
C TYR A 133 4.85 -2.31 1.25
N ALA A 134 6.13 -2.43 0.86
CA ALA A 134 6.93 -3.62 1.15
C ALA A 134 7.12 -3.83 2.67
N ARG A 135 7.21 -2.75 3.45
CA ARG A 135 7.24 -2.80 4.92
C ARG A 135 5.91 -3.31 5.48
N LEU A 136 4.77 -2.79 5.02
CA LEU A 136 3.44 -3.29 5.41
C LEU A 136 3.29 -4.78 5.07
N ALA A 137 3.67 -5.19 3.86
CA ALA A 137 3.58 -6.58 3.43
C ALA A 137 4.44 -7.54 4.28
N ARG A 138 5.55 -7.05 4.88
CA ARG A 138 6.33 -7.85 5.85
C ARG A 138 5.60 -7.96 7.18
N LEU A 139 5.00 -6.87 7.67
CA LEU A 139 4.24 -6.85 8.91
C LEU A 139 2.98 -7.71 8.83
N ASP A 140 2.22 -7.61 7.73
CA ASP A 140 1.05 -8.44 7.45
C ASP A 140 1.40 -9.94 7.54
N ARG A 141 2.45 -10.36 6.82
CA ARG A 141 2.91 -11.75 6.83
C ARG A 141 3.42 -12.21 8.19
N ALA A 142 4.02 -11.32 8.99
CA ALA A 142 4.46 -11.66 10.34
C ALA A 142 3.25 -11.85 11.27
N PHE A 143 2.32 -10.90 11.27
CA PHE A 143 1.11 -10.95 12.09
C PHE A 143 0.30 -12.24 11.87
N TYR A 144 0.00 -12.54 10.61
CA TYR A 144 -0.83 -13.71 10.32
C TYR A 144 -0.10 -15.05 10.50
N ARG A 145 1.23 -15.07 10.43
CA ARG A 145 2.02 -16.26 10.78
C ARG A 145 1.95 -16.54 12.29
N ASP A 146 2.04 -15.50 13.11
CA ASP A 146 1.95 -15.63 14.57
C ASP A 146 0.54 -16.10 14.97
N GLU A 147 -0.51 -15.51 14.37
CA GLU A 147 -1.91 -15.92 14.56
C GLU A 147 -2.18 -17.39 14.14
N GLU A 148 -1.69 -17.81 12.97
CA GLU A 148 -1.81 -19.20 12.51
C GLU A 148 -1.09 -20.18 13.45
N THR A 149 -0.03 -19.76 14.12
CA THR A 149 0.68 -20.56 15.12
C THR A 149 -0.11 -20.64 16.44
N ALA A 150 -0.85 -19.59 16.79
CA ALA A 150 -1.67 -19.52 18.00
C ALA A 150 -3.01 -20.30 17.89
N SER A 151 -3.72 -20.21 16.76
CA SER A 151 -5.00 -20.90 16.51
C SER A 151 -5.04 -22.40 16.87
N PRO A 152 -4.07 -23.26 16.49
CA PRO A 152 -4.10 -24.69 16.80
C PRO A 152 -4.00 -24.97 18.31
N THR A 153 -3.33 -24.11 19.08
CA THR A 153 -3.26 -24.28 20.55
C THR A 153 -4.60 -23.97 21.23
N LEU A 154 -5.33 -22.97 20.72
CA LEU A 154 -6.66 -22.59 21.20
C LEU A 154 -7.72 -23.64 20.84
N GLU A 155 -7.66 -24.19 19.62
CA GLU A 155 -8.53 -25.29 19.19
C GLU A 155 -8.29 -26.57 19.99
N HIS A 156 -7.03 -26.89 20.30
CA HIS A 156 -6.69 -27.99 21.19
C HIS A 156 -7.22 -27.78 22.61
N LEU A 157 -7.15 -26.56 23.15
CA LEU A 157 -7.70 -26.23 24.46
C LEU A 157 -9.23 -26.35 24.49
N HIS A 158 -9.93 -25.77 23.51
CA HIS A 158 -11.38 -25.92 23.36
C HIS A 158 -11.79 -27.39 23.25
N SER A 159 -11.06 -28.20 22.47
CA SER A 159 -11.31 -29.63 22.32
C SER A 159 -11.08 -30.43 23.60
N ARG A 160 -10.20 -29.97 24.49
CA ARG A 160 -10.01 -30.59 25.81
C ARG A 160 -11.15 -30.24 26.76
N ILE A 161 -11.58 -28.99 26.77
CA ILE A 161 -12.69 -28.52 27.58
C ILE A 161 -13.99 -29.22 27.16
N GLY A 162 -14.30 -29.26 25.85
CA GLY A 162 -15.48 -29.95 25.34
C GLY A 162 -15.52 -31.44 25.69
N ARG A 163 -14.37 -32.13 25.65
CA ARG A 163 -14.27 -33.54 26.09
C ARG A 163 -14.46 -33.74 27.59
N ALA A 164 -13.99 -32.81 28.42
CA ALA A 164 -14.17 -32.89 29.87
C ALA A 164 -15.63 -32.69 30.29
N PHE A 165 -16.38 -31.83 29.60
CA PHE A 165 -17.80 -31.60 29.87
C PHE A 165 -18.73 -32.65 29.23
N ALA A 166 -18.29 -33.38 28.20
CA ALA A 166 -19.06 -34.46 27.59
C ALA A 166 -18.92 -35.82 28.29
N ALA A 167 -17.97 -35.94 29.23
CA ALA A 167 -17.65 -37.17 29.95
C ALA A 167 -18.18 -37.22 31.40
N GLY A 168 -19.01 -36.25 31.80
CA GLY A 168 -19.72 -36.20 33.09
C GLY A 168 -21.22 -36.06 32.88
#